data_AF-A0A923M5J6-F1
#
_entry.id   AF-A0A923M5J6-F1
#
_cell.length_a   1.000
_cell.length_b   1.000
_cell.length_c   1.000
_cell.angle_alpha   90.00
_cell.angle_beta   90.00
_cell.angle_gamma   90.00
#
_symmetry.space_group_name_H-M   'P 1'
#
loop_
_entity.id
_entity.type
_entity.pdbx_description
1 polymer ?
#
loop_
_entity_poly.entity_id
_entity_poly.type
_entity_poly.pdbx_seq_one_letter_code
_entity_poly.pdbx_strand_id
1 'polypeptide(L)'
;MPTAPPPAEQQSLPASVLSALRRNSKFGSRTQAPDTQPPSTRPNPRTGIPDPIRAEFWAAYCYLFPPHALVNQNESGSLVISWSMTGDPHATSKYAAPVMLRFEPDLIAMMKHAPPDQRKRIISQQEAVLRGGLIGYDPYNSAQARIIVLG
;
A
#
# COMPACT_ATOMS: atom_id res chain seq x y z
N MET A 1 -42.47 47.28 -3.13
CA MET A 1 -41.46 47.34 -2.04
C MET A 1 -40.18 46.69 -2.53
N PRO A 2 -39.08 47.43 -2.75
CA PRO A 2 -37.78 46.87 -3.05
C PRO A 2 -36.82 47.01 -1.86
N THR A 3 -36.24 45.90 -1.38
CA THR A 3 -35.16 45.92 -0.37
C THR A 3 -33.84 45.71 -1.08
N ALA A 4 -32.97 46.72 -1.04
CA ALA A 4 -31.58 46.67 -1.46
C ALA A 4 -30.69 46.15 -0.31
N PRO A 5 -29.60 45.39 -0.59
CA PRO A 5 -28.56 45.10 0.39
C PRO A 5 -27.46 46.18 0.43
N PRO A 6 -26.87 46.50 1.60
CA PRO A 6 -25.74 47.44 1.70
C PRO A 6 -24.36 46.77 1.47
N PRO A 7 -23.33 47.55 1.06
CA PRO A 7 -21.95 47.10 0.81
C PRO A 7 -20.95 47.47 1.94
N ALA A 8 -19.69 47.04 1.75
CA ALA A 8 -18.46 47.29 2.53
C ALA A 8 -18.30 46.40 3.79
N GLU A 9 -17.13 45.85 4.12
CA GLU A 9 -15.85 46.53 4.24
C GLU A 9 -14.66 45.54 4.19
N GLN A 10 -13.57 45.97 3.54
CA GLN A 10 -12.26 45.31 3.51
C GLN A 10 -11.57 45.43 4.87
N GLN A 11 -10.86 44.39 5.34
CA GLN A 11 -9.71 44.59 6.23
C GLN A 11 -8.67 43.46 6.07
N SER A 12 -7.42 43.90 5.94
CA SER A 12 -6.21 43.14 5.58
C SER A 12 -5.21 43.19 6.74
N LEU A 13 -4.73 42.00 7.18
CA LEU A 13 -3.39 41.62 7.72
C LEU A 13 -2.83 42.40 8.96
N PRO A 14 -1.99 41.80 9.86
CA PRO A 14 -0.68 41.23 9.51
C PRO A 14 -0.06 40.11 10.40
N ALA A 15 1.13 39.69 9.96
CA ALA A 15 2.07 38.76 10.57
C ALA A 15 2.59 39.18 11.96
N SER A 16 2.60 38.23 12.89
CA SER A 16 3.29 38.26 14.19
C SER A 16 3.30 36.83 14.72
N VAL A 17 4.34 36.24 15.30
CA VAL A 17 5.76 36.58 15.48
C VAL A 17 6.41 35.23 15.82
N LEU A 18 7.57 34.98 15.23
CA LEU A 18 8.50 33.90 15.57
C LEU A 18 8.87 33.89 17.07
N SER A 19 9.19 32.69 17.58
CA SER A 19 10.16 32.42 18.67
C SER A 19 9.60 32.14 20.08
N ALA A 20 9.74 30.88 20.53
CA ALA A 20 10.16 30.59 21.91
C ALA A 20 10.72 29.15 22.06
N LEU A 21 12.05 29.09 22.15
CA LEU A 21 12.94 28.22 22.97
C LEU A 21 12.42 26.82 23.40
N ARG A 22 13.04 25.70 23.04
CA ARG A 22 14.40 25.20 23.40
C ARG A 22 14.65 25.08 24.92
N ARG A 23 14.45 23.90 25.53
CA ARG A 23 15.45 23.20 26.38
C ARG A 23 14.98 21.86 26.99
N ASN A 24 15.84 20.85 26.83
CA ASN A 24 15.92 19.58 27.55
C ASN A 24 15.93 19.75 29.09
N SER A 25 15.39 18.76 29.81
CA SER A 25 16.06 18.16 30.99
C SER A 25 15.47 16.78 31.36
N LYS A 26 16.39 15.85 31.62
CA LYS A 26 16.24 14.44 32.07
C LYS A 26 15.47 14.31 33.38
N PHE A 27 14.83 13.15 33.62
CA PHE A 27 15.16 12.19 34.70
C PHE A 27 14.29 10.94 34.56
N GLY A 28 14.90 9.75 34.70
CA GLY A 28 14.23 8.46 34.52
C GLY A 28 13.77 7.81 35.82
N SER A 29 12.94 6.77 35.70
CA SER A 29 12.95 5.58 36.57
C SER A 29 12.19 4.43 35.91
N ARG A 30 12.76 3.25 36.12
CA ARG A 30 12.50 1.95 35.51
C ARG A 30 11.34 1.25 36.24
N THR A 31 10.38 0.69 35.50
CA THR A 31 9.56 -0.45 35.96
C THR A 31 9.24 -1.34 34.76
N GLN A 32 9.33 -2.64 35.00
CA GLN A 32 9.32 -3.76 34.07
C GLN A 32 7.87 -4.10 33.63
N ALA A 33 7.74 -4.71 32.44
CA ALA A 33 6.50 -4.99 31.70
C ALA A 33 5.45 -5.86 32.43
N PRO A 34 4.21 -5.91 31.91
CA PRO A 34 3.89 -7.05 31.08
C PRO A 34 3.60 -6.66 29.63
N ASP A 35 4.06 -7.53 28.74
CA ASP A 35 3.95 -7.50 27.30
C ASP A 35 2.48 -7.28 26.86
N THR A 36 2.12 -6.03 26.60
CA THR A 36 0.97 -5.69 25.78
C THR A 36 1.54 -4.94 24.60
N GLN A 37 2.21 -5.66 23.71
CA GLN A 37 2.47 -5.15 22.37
C GLN A 37 1.09 -4.96 21.71
N PRO A 38 0.60 -3.73 21.48
CA PRO A 38 -0.54 -3.58 20.60
C PRO A 38 -0.13 -4.17 19.24
N PRO A 39 -1.02 -4.86 18.50
CA PRO A 39 -0.70 -5.24 17.14
C PRO A 39 -0.29 -3.95 16.43
N SER A 40 0.98 -3.86 16.05
CA SER A 40 1.50 -2.75 15.25
C SER A 40 0.96 -2.93 13.84
N THR A 41 -0.35 -2.75 13.69
CA THR A 41 -1.04 -2.53 12.43
C THR A 41 -0.84 -1.07 12.02
N ARG A 42 0.43 -0.64 12.00
CA ARG A 42 0.81 0.56 11.27
C ARG A 42 1.45 0.04 9.99
N PRO A 43 0.81 0.22 8.81
CA PRO A 43 1.49 -0.03 7.56
C PRO A 43 2.74 0.86 7.56
N ASN A 44 3.92 0.22 7.52
CA ASN A 44 5.18 0.93 7.44
C ASN A 44 5.16 1.76 6.13
N PRO A 45 5.23 3.10 6.17
CA PRO A 45 5.06 3.96 4.99
C PRO A 45 6.29 3.97 4.07
N ARG A 46 7.14 2.94 4.12
CA ARG A 46 8.06 2.64 3.01
C ARG A 46 7.31 1.93 1.90
N THR A 47 6.20 2.53 1.46
CA THR A 47 5.49 2.21 0.23
C THR A 47 6.37 2.68 -0.93
N GLY A 48 7.42 1.91 -1.19
CA GLY A 48 8.30 2.12 -2.32
C GLY A 48 7.53 1.77 -3.59
N ILE A 49 7.56 2.67 -4.56
CA ILE A 49 7.22 2.36 -5.95
C ILE A 49 7.93 1.05 -6.29
N PRO A 50 7.23 0.02 -6.80
CA PRO A 50 7.85 -1.25 -7.10
C PRO A 50 9.02 -1.03 -8.05
N ASP A 51 10.09 -1.82 -7.86
CA ASP A 51 11.22 -1.76 -8.78
C ASP A 51 10.78 -2.00 -10.24
N PRO A 52 11.54 -1.54 -11.24
CA PRO A 52 11.09 -1.59 -12.63
C PRO A 52 10.65 -2.98 -13.10
N ILE A 53 11.33 -4.05 -12.64
CA ILE A 53 11.00 -5.42 -13.04
C ILE A 53 9.66 -5.86 -12.43
N ARG A 54 9.45 -5.63 -11.15
CA ARG A 54 8.20 -5.97 -10.45
C ARG A 54 7.05 -5.07 -10.90
N ALA A 55 7.35 -3.83 -11.29
CA ALA A 55 6.39 -2.95 -11.91
C ALA A 55 5.88 -3.50 -13.26
N GLU A 56 6.74 -4.15 -14.06
CA GLU A 56 6.30 -4.83 -15.30
C GLU A 56 5.28 -5.95 -15.00
N PHE A 57 5.50 -6.76 -13.96
CA PHE A 57 4.52 -7.76 -13.52
C PHE A 57 3.22 -7.13 -13.04
N TRP A 58 3.27 -6.08 -12.23
CA TRP A 58 2.07 -5.38 -11.79
C TRP A 58 1.29 -4.79 -12.97
N ALA A 59 1.96 -4.12 -13.90
CA ALA A 59 1.34 -3.52 -15.08
C ALA A 59 0.64 -4.58 -15.95
N ALA A 60 1.19 -5.80 -16.01
CA ALA A 60 0.58 -6.89 -16.74
C ALA A 60 -0.62 -7.51 -16.01
N TYR A 61 -0.67 -7.50 -14.69
CA TYR A 61 -1.69 -8.24 -13.92
C TYR A 61 -2.71 -7.37 -13.19
N CYS A 62 -2.54 -6.04 -13.18
CA CYS A 62 -3.40 -5.13 -12.43
C CYS A 62 -4.89 -5.27 -12.78
N TYR A 63 -5.19 -5.71 -14.01
CA TYR A 63 -6.56 -5.96 -14.47
C TYR A 63 -7.26 -7.14 -13.79
N LEU A 64 -6.51 -8.03 -13.11
CA LEU A 64 -7.06 -9.14 -12.31
C LEU A 64 -7.60 -8.66 -10.95
N PHE A 65 -7.33 -7.40 -10.60
CA PHE A 65 -7.72 -6.78 -9.33
C PHE A 65 -8.68 -5.62 -9.59
N PRO A 66 -9.39 -5.14 -8.55
CA PRO A 66 -10.23 -3.96 -8.69
C PRO A 66 -9.43 -2.74 -9.16
N PRO A 67 -10.04 -1.80 -9.92
CA PRO A 67 -9.33 -0.63 -10.48
C PRO A 67 -8.66 0.28 -9.44
N HIS A 68 -9.17 0.30 -8.21
CA HIS A 68 -8.64 1.06 -7.09
C HIS A 68 -7.66 0.26 -6.22
N ALA A 69 -7.17 -0.89 -6.70
CA ALA A 69 -6.15 -1.66 -6.02
C ALA A 69 -4.80 -0.92 -6.01
N LEU A 70 -4.13 -1.03 -4.87
CA LEU A 70 -2.82 -0.47 -4.61
C LEU A 70 -1.82 -1.61 -4.51
N VAL A 71 -0.64 -1.39 -5.07
CA VAL A 71 0.50 -2.30 -4.97
C VAL A 71 1.64 -1.60 -4.25
N ASN A 72 2.29 -2.32 -3.34
CA ASN A 72 3.50 -1.86 -2.66
C ASN A 72 4.54 -2.99 -2.64
N GLN A 73 5.81 -2.64 -2.72
CA GLN A 73 6.89 -3.59 -2.50
C GLN A 73 7.28 -3.61 -1.02
N ASN A 74 7.33 -4.80 -0.41
CA ASN A 74 7.84 -4.95 0.95
C ASN A 74 9.37 -5.09 0.99
N GLU A 75 9.96 -5.13 2.18
CA GLU A 75 11.41 -5.21 2.39
C GLU A 75 12.03 -6.50 1.81
N SER A 76 11.26 -7.58 1.72
CA SER A 76 11.69 -8.85 1.09
C SER A 76 11.64 -8.84 -0.43
N GLY A 77 11.13 -7.76 -1.05
CA GLY A 77 10.91 -7.70 -2.49
C GLY A 77 9.69 -8.50 -2.96
N SER A 78 8.70 -8.71 -2.11
CA SER A 78 7.38 -9.22 -2.51
C SER A 78 6.46 -8.04 -2.84
N LEU A 79 5.57 -8.21 -3.80
CA LEU A 79 4.49 -7.24 -4.04
C LEU A 79 3.33 -7.56 -3.12
N VAL A 80 2.82 -6.54 -2.43
CA VAL A 80 1.63 -6.61 -1.59
C VAL A 80 0.55 -5.79 -2.27
N ILE A 81 -0.52 -6.48 -2.68
CA ILE A 81 -1.66 -5.93 -3.37
C ILE A 81 -2.82 -5.86 -2.38
N SER A 82 -3.43 -4.69 -2.28
CA SER A 82 -4.53 -4.44 -1.34
C SER A 82 -5.47 -3.39 -1.91
N TRP A 83 -6.74 -3.45 -1.54
CA TRP A 83 -7.72 -2.44 -1.92
C TRP A 83 -8.70 -2.20 -0.79
N SER A 84 -9.27 -1.00 -0.78
CA SER A 84 -10.32 -0.62 0.14
C SER A 84 -11.62 -1.35 -0.22
N MET A 85 -12.34 -1.79 0.81
CA MET A 85 -13.73 -2.28 0.71
C MET A 85 -14.71 -1.29 1.33
N THR A 86 -14.29 -0.04 1.55
CA THR A 86 -15.13 1.02 2.12
C THR A 86 -16.38 1.22 1.25
N GLY A 87 -17.55 1.10 1.85
CA GLY A 87 -18.84 1.20 1.15
C GLY A 87 -19.49 -0.13 0.81
N ASP A 88 -18.78 -1.26 1.00
CA ASP A 88 -19.36 -2.59 0.89
C ASP A 88 -20.07 -2.99 2.21
N PRO A 89 -21.39 -3.22 2.21
CA PRO A 89 -22.14 -3.55 3.42
C PRO A 89 -21.81 -4.94 3.99
N HIS A 90 -21.18 -5.82 3.21
CA HIS A 90 -20.77 -7.16 3.63
C HIS A 90 -19.33 -7.21 4.16
N ALA A 91 -18.57 -6.13 4.01
CA ALA A 91 -17.19 -6.08 4.46
C ALA A 91 -17.09 -5.92 5.98
N THR A 92 -16.46 -6.91 6.63
CA THR A 92 -16.14 -6.87 8.07
C THR A 92 -14.87 -6.07 8.36
N SER A 93 -14.06 -5.80 7.33
CA SER A 93 -12.80 -5.05 7.38
C SER A 93 -12.81 -3.89 6.37
N LYS A 94 -12.06 -2.83 6.67
CA LYS A 94 -11.87 -1.68 5.76
C LYS A 94 -11.13 -2.04 4.48
N TYR A 95 -10.32 -3.09 4.52
CA TYR A 95 -9.49 -3.55 3.42
C TYR A 95 -9.73 -5.02 3.15
N ALA A 96 -9.62 -5.39 1.87
CA ALA A 96 -9.65 -6.78 1.46
C ALA A 96 -8.46 -7.56 2.02
N ALA A 97 -8.63 -8.88 2.13
CA ALA A 97 -7.54 -9.81 2.42
C ALA A 97 -6.37 -9.56 1.46
N PRO A 98 -5.16 -9.18 1.91
CA PRO A 98 -4.10 -8.78 1.01
C PRO A 98 -3.60 -9.96 0.16
N VAL A 99 -3.24 -9.69 -1.09
CA VAL A 99 -2.59 -10.67 -1.97
C VAL A 99 -1.10 -10.35 -2.02
N MET A 100 -0.25 -11.32 -1.69
CA MET A 100 1.19 -11.18 -1.71
C MET A 100 1.79 -12.00 -2.85
N LEU A 101 2.43 -11.33 -3.81
CA LEU A 101 3.21 -11.96 -4.87
C LEU A 101 4.66 -12.06 -4.45
N ARG A 102 5.14 -13.29 -4.27
CA ARG A 102 6.54 -13.61 -4.05
C ARG A 102 7.15 -14.02 -5.38
N PHE A 103 8.40 -13.65 -5.60
CA PHE A 103 9.12 -13.96 -6.81
C PHE A 103 10.31 -14.84 -6.46
N GLU A 104 10.46 -15.95 -7.17
CA GLU A 104 11.66 -16.75 -7.09
C GLU A 104 12.87 -15.93 -7.57
N PRO A 105 14.03 -16.04 -6.90
CA PRO A 105 15.23 -15.29 -7.26
C PRO A 105 15.64 -15.48 -8.72
N ASP A 106 15.50 -16.70 -9.23
CA ASP A 106 15.86 -17.06 -10.61
C ASP A 106 14.96 -16.38 -11.64
N LEU A 107 13.66 -16.24 -11.36
CA LEU A 107 12.73 -15.50 -12.20
C LEU A 107 13.14 -14.03 -12.30
N ILE A 108 13.49 -13.42 -11.17
CA ILE A 108 13.96 -12.02 -11.13
C ILE A 108 15.29 -11.87 -11.87
N ALA A 109 16.23 -12.80 -11.69
CA ALA A 109 17.50 -12.79 -12.40
C ALA A 109 17.29 -12.92 -13.92
N MET A 110 16.44 -13.86 -14.35
CA MET A 110 16.08 -14.04 -15.76
C MET A 110 15.46 -12.78 -16.35
N MET A 111 14.51 -12.15 -15.65
CA MET A 111 13.87 -10.91 -16.10
C MET A 111 14.87 -9.75 -16.25
N LYS A 112 15.84 -9.61 -15.34
CA LYS A 112 16.86 -8.57 -15.40
C LYS A 112 17.73 -8.66 -16.66
N HIS A 113 18.07 -9.88 -17.09
CA HIS A 113 18.94 -10.11 -18.25
C HIS A 113 18.17 -10.28 -19.57
N ALA A 114 16.88 -10.55 -19.52
CA ALA A 114 16.06 -10.74 -20.71
C ALA A 114 15.78 -9.43 -21.47
N PRO A 115 15.75 -9.45 -22.82
CA PRO A 115 15.26 -8.35 -23.63
C PRO A 115 13.75 -8.13 -23.46
N PRO A 116 13.22 -6.95 -23.82
CA PRO A 116 11.82 -6.59 -23.57
C PRO A 116 10.78 -7.58 -24.09
N ASP A 117 10.95 -8.12 -25.30
CA ASP A 117 9.99 -9.08 -25.87
C ASP A 117 10.01 -10.43 -25.15
N GLN A 118 11.17 -10.83 -24.64
CA GLN A 118 11.29 -12.04 -23.83
C GLN A 118 10.67 -11.84 -22.44
N ARG A 119 10.83 -10.66 -21.83
CA ARG A 119 10.16 -10.31 -20.57
C ARG A 119 8.65 -10.44 -20.67
N LYS A 120 8.05 -9.90 -21.74
CA LYS A 120 6.60 -10.05 -22.00
C LYS A 120 6.18 -11.51 -22.03
N ARG A 121 6.93 -12.38 -22.72
CA ARG A 121 6.65 -13.81 -22.80
C ARG A 121 6.74 -14.48 -21.42
N ILE A 122 7.78 -14.18 -20.65
CA ILE A 122 7.95 -14.71 -19.28
C ILE A 122 6.77 -14.29 -18.41
N ILE A 123 6.41 -13.00 -18.43
CA ILE A 123 5.26 -12.48 -17.68
C ILE A 123 3.97 -13.20 -18.11
N SER A 124 3.68 -13.31 -19.41
CA SER A 124 2.48 -14.00 -19.88
C SER A 124 2.41 -15.47 -19.44
N GLN A 125 3.53 -16.17 -19.34
CA GLN A 125 3.58 -17.54 -18.82
C GLN A 125 3.22 -17.62 -17.34
N GLN A 126 3.67 -16.65 -16.54
CA GLN A 126 3.43 -16.59 -15.10
C GLN A 126 1.99 -16.18 -14.75
N GLU A 127 1.23 -15.62 -15.70
CA GLU A 127 -0.17 -15.24 -15.49
C GLU A 127 -1.04 -16.44 -15.10
N ALA A 128 -0.82 -17.61 -15.70
CA ALA A 128 -1.57 -18.82 -15.38
C ALA A 128 -1.36 -19.25 -13.92
N VAL A 129 -0.14 -19.11 -13.41
CA VAL A 129 0.21 -19.39 -12.01
C VAL A 129 -0.51 -18.41 -11.09
N LEU A 130 -0.52 -17.12 -11.44
CA LEU A 130 -1.24 -16.10 -10.69
C LEU A 130 -2.76 -16.40 -10.63
N ARG A 131 -3.37 -16.67 -11.78
CA ARG A 131 -4.81 -17.01 -11.85
C ARG A 131 -5.13 -18.26 -11.04
N GLY A 132 -4.32 -19.32 -11.17
CA GLY A 132 -4.45 -20.53 -10.35
C GLY A 132 -4.32 -20.23 -8.86
N GLY A 133 -3.35 -19.38 -8.50
CA GLY A 133 -3.14 -18.91 -7.13
C GLY A 133 -4.30 -18.07 -6.58
N LEU A 134 -5.11 -17.44 -7.43
CA LEU A 134 -6.30 -16.69 -7.01
C LEU A 134 -7.57 -17.54 -6.91
N ILE A 135 -7.55 -18.81 -7.34
CA ILE A 135 -8.72 -19.70 -7.22
C ILE A 135 -9.09 -19.88 -5.74
N GLY A 136 -10.35 -19.59 -5.40
CA GLY A 136 -10.85 -19.66 -4.02
C GLY A 136 -10.31 -18.55 -3.11
N TYR A 137 -9.72 -17.49 -3.67
CA TYR A 137 -9.42 -16.28 -2.93
C TYR A 137 -10.73 -15.60 -2.51
N ASP A 138 -10.85 -15.33 -1.22
CA ASP A 138 -11.96 -14.60 -0.62
C ASP A 138 -11.46 -13.24 -0.11
N PRO A 139 -11.87 -12.11 -0.73
CA PRO A 139 -11.45 -10.78 -0.29
C PRO A 139 -12.01 -10.38 1.08
N TYR A 140 -13.10 -10.99 1.54
CA TYR A 140 -13.74 -10.65 2.82
C TYR A 140 -13.04 -11.27 4.03
N ASN A 141 -12.23 -12.32 3.82
CA ASN A 141 -11.48 -13.00 4.88
C ASN A 141 -10.15 -12.28 5.20
N SER A 142 -10.22 -11.10 5.79
CA SER A 142 -9.05 -10.24 6.04
C SER A 142 -8.02 -10.79 7.05
N ALA A 143 -8.30 -11.93 7.68
CA ALA A 143 -7.41 -12.54 8.68
C ALA A 143 -6.14 -13.14 8.06
N GLN A 144 -6.16 -13.50 6.77
CA GLN A 144 -5.06 -14.19 6.12
C GLN A 144 -4.73 -13.58 4.76
N ALA A 145 -3.44 -13.31 4.54
CA ALA A 145 -2.94 -12.90 3.24
C ALA A 145 -2.93 -14.10 2.27
N ARG A 146 -3.34 -13.88 1.03
CA ARG A 146 -3.18 -14.87 -0.04
C ARG A 146 -1.78 -14.76 -0.62
N ILE A 147 -0.94 -15.78 -0.43
CA ILE A 147 0.43 -15.79 -0.92
C ILE A 147 0.49 -16.59 -2.22
N ILE A 148 1.08 -16.00 -3.25
CA ILE A 148 1.27 -16.63 -4.56
C ILE A 148 2.75 -16.47 -4.92
N VAL A 149 3.38 -17.57 -5.33
CA VAL A 149 4.79 -17.59 -5.71
C VAL A 149 4.89 -17.72 -7.22
N LEU A 150 5.66 -16.83 -7.85
CA LEU A 150 5.96 -16.82 -9.27
C LEU A 150 7.41 -17.27 -9.46
N GLY A 151 7.64 -18.24 -10.35
CA GLY A 151 8.94 -18.88 -10.55
C GLY A 151 9.01 -19.64 -11.85
#